data_AF-A0A854F1Z0-F1
#
_entry.id   AF-A0A854F1Z0-F1
#
_cell.length_a   1.000
_cell.length_b   1.000
_cell.length_c   1.000
_cell.angle_alpha   90.00
_cell.angle_beta   90.00
_cell.angle_gamma   90.00
#
_symmetry.space_group_name_H-M   'P 1'
#
loop_
_entity.id
_entity.type
_entity.pdbx_description
1 polymer ?
#
loop_
_entity_poly.entity_id
_entity_poly.type
_entity_poly.pdbx_seq_one_letter_code
_entity_poly.pdbx_strand_id
1 'polypeptide(L)'
;APDQALLDSVKLAAPLNKQDFHMPIDSEQQINVIQIIPNQLETRLVQVPAPVAREFEPDTELDLLKLAVVERHKGLKETGLGVVKGFGFKSGAIATTISHDSHNIIAVGTNDEDIAAAVNKLQEIGGGLTIIKNGEELHSVPLPIA
;
A
#
# COMPACT_ATOMS: atom_id res chain seq x y z
N ALA A 1 14.09 25.75 -14.72
CA ALA A 1 13.55 24.45 -14.30
C ALA A 1 13.33 24.49 -12.79
N PRO A 2 12.36 23.74 -12.23
CA PRO A 2 12.24 23.58 -10.78
C PRO A 2 13.52 22.97 -10.19
N ASP A 3 13.74 23.17 -8.89
CA ASP A 3 14.85 22.57 -8.16
C ASP A 3 14.74 21.03 -8.21
N GLN A 4 15.86 20.34 -8.43
CA GLN A 4 15.90 18.88 -8.48
C GLN A 4 15.42 18.26 -7.16
N ALA A 5 15.63 18.94 -6.02
CA ALA A 5 15.14 18.50 -4.74
C ALA A 5 13.61 18.37 -4.66
N LEU A 6 12.88 19.18 -5.45
CA LEU A 6 11.41 19.11 -5.55
C LEU A 6 10.93 17.98 -6.47
N LEU A 7 11.81 17.52 -7.38
CA LEU A 7 11.51 16.47 -8.35
C LEU A 7 11.91 15.07 -7.87
N ASP A 8 12.87 14.99 -6.95
CA ASP A 8 13.40 13.74 -6.38
C ASP A 8 12.84 13.51 -4.96
N SER A 9 11.51 13.51 -4.84
CA SER A 9 10.81 13.38 -3.55
C SER A 9 10.35 11.96 -3.22
N VAL A 10 10.60 10.99 -4.13
CA VAL A 10 10.29 9.58 -3.92
C VAL A 10 11.58 8.77 -3.95
N LYS A 11 12.09 8.46 -2.76
CA LYS A 11 13.36 7.76 -2.56
C LYS A 11 13.11 6.42 -1.92
N LEU A 12 13.27 5.35 -2.69
CA LEU A 12 13.35 3.98 -2.17
C LEU A 12 14.82 3.55 -2.16
N ALA A 13 15.23 2.80 -1.13
CA ALA A 13 16.60 2.28 -1.01
C ALA A 13 16.99 1.36 -2.18
N ALA A 14 16.02 0.58 -2.65
CA ALA A 14 16.09 -0.34 -3.77
C ALA A 14 14.65 -0.62 -4.26
N PRO A 15 14.48 -1.12 -5.49
CA PRO A 15 13.19 -1.63 -5.94
C PRO A 15 12.66 -2.68 -4.97
N LEU A 16 11.41 -2.50 -4.53
CA LEU A 16 10.74 -3.45 -3.63
C LEU A 16 10.23 -4.65 -4.41
N ASN A 17 10.10 -5.77 -3.72
CA ASN A 17 9.50 -6.98 -4.25
C ASN A 17 8.48 -7.54 -3.24
N LYS A 18 7.77 -8.60 -3.64
CA LYS A 18 6.71 -9.18 -2.81
C LYS A 18 7.12 -9.56 -1.39
N GLN A 19 8.38 -9.95 -1.18
CA GLN A 19 8.89 -10.38 0.14
C GLN A 19 8.94 -9.19 1.12
N ASP A 20 9.03 -7.95 0.62
CA ASP A 20 8.98 -6.75 1.45
C ASP A 20 7.57 -6.49 2.02
N PHE A 21 6.55 -7.18 1.51
CA PHE A 21 5.15 -7.09 1.94
C PHE A 21 4.64 -8.36 2.64
N HIS A 22 5.54 -9.30 2.94
CA HIS A 22 5.23 -10.49 3.73
C HIS A 22 4.77 -10.08 5.13
N MET A 23 3.58 -10.53 5.53
CA MET A 23 2.95 -10.16 6.80
C MET A 23 2.67 -11.40 7.66
N PRO A 24 3.59 -11.76 8.57
CA PRO A 24 3.35 -12.84 9.53
C PRO A 24 2.28 -12.41 10.53
N ILE A 25 1.47 -13.36 10.97
CA ILE A 25 0.43 -13.14 11.99
C ILE A 25 0.81 -13.90 13.27
N ASP A 26 1.09 -13.13 14.31
CA ASP A 26 1.46 -13.66 15.64
C ASP A 26 0.25 -14.00 16.51
N SER A 27 -0.95 -13.56 16.13
CA SER A 27 -2.18 -13.84 16.88
C SER A 27 -2.76 -15.21 16.54
N GLU A 28 -3.14 -15.97 17.56
CA GLU A 28 -3.75 -17.29 17.38
C GLU A 28 -5.28 -17.24 17.22
N GLN A 29 -5.92 -16.12 17.54
CA GLN A 29 -7.38 -16.03 17.58
C GLN A 29 -7.96 -15.00 16.62
N GLN A 30 -7.52 -13.74 16.73
CA GLN A 30 -8.10 -12.62 16.00
C GLN A 30 -7.02 -11.63 15.56
N ILE A 31 -7.19 -11.03 14.39
CA ILE A 31 -6.39 -9.90 13.92
C ILE A 31 -7.23 -8.62 13.88
N ASN A 32 -6.57 -7.49 14.11
CA ASN A 32 -7.20 -6.18 14.01
C ASN A 32 -7.25 -5.74 12.53
N VAL A 33 -8.40 -5.27 12.11
CA VAL A 33 -8.68 -4.81 10.74
C VAL A 33 -9.19 -3.39 10.80
N ILE A 34 -8.65 -2.54 9.92
CA ILE A 34 -9.10 -1.16 9.73
C ILE A 34 -10.29 -1.19 8.77
N GLN A 35 -11.50 -1.01 9.27
CA GLN A 35 -12.68 -0.90 8.42
C GLN A 35 -12.90 0.56 8.00
N ILE A 36 -12.92 0.78 6.68
CA ILE A 36 -13.30 2.04 6.06
C ILE A 36 -14.80 2.25 6.22
N ILE A 37 -15.18 3.46 6.62
CA ILE A 37 -16.55 3.90 6.64
C ILE A 37 -16.72 4.86 5.43
N PRO A 38 -17.55 4.51 4.43
CA PRO A 38 -17.70 5.34 3.24
C PRO A 38 -18.05 6.79 3.58
N ASN A 39 -17.35 7.73 2.92
CA ASN A 39 -17.51 9.18 3.09
C ASN A 39 -17.18 9.71 4.51
N GLN A 40 -16.34 9.01 5.28
CA GLN A 40 -15.90 9.44 6.60
C GLN A 40 -14.38 9.36 6.74
N LEU A 41 -13.82 10.23 7.58
CA LEU A 41 -12.39 10.19 7.96
C LEU A 41 -12.12 9.16 9.05
N GLU A 42 -13.15 8.82 9.83
CA GLU A 42 -13.05 7.83 10.89
C GLU A 42 -13.03 6.41 10.32
N THR A 43 -12.23 5.55 10.94
CA THR A 43 -12.21 4.11 10.66
C THR A 43 -12.73 3.35 11.87
N ARG A 44 -13.31 2.17 11.64
CA ARG A 44 -13.73 1.29 12.73
C ARG A 44 -12.71 0.17 12.91
N LEU A 45 -12.35 -0.11 14.15
CA LEU A 45 -11.65 -1.35 14.50
C LEU A 45 -12.63 -2.52 14.38
N VAL A 46 -12.29 -3.48 13.52
CA VAL A 46 -12.98 -4.78 13.42
C VAL A 46 -11.97 -5.87 13.73
N GLN A 47 -12.43 -6.94 14.37
CA GLN A 47 -11.63 -8.13 14.60
C GLN A 47 -12.15 -9.26 13.70
N VAL A 48 -11.22 -9.94 13.02
CA VAL A 48 -11.52 -11.12 12.20
C VAL A 48 -10.65 -12.29 12.65
N PRO A 49 -11.11 -13.54 12.43
CA PRO A 49 -10.32 -14.72 12.79
C PRO A 49 -8.92 -14.67 12.18
N ALA A 50 -7.92 -15.04 12.99
CA ALA A 50 -6.56 -15.14 12.50
C ALA A 50 -6.43 -16.29 11.47
N PRO A 51 -5.64 -16.11 10.39
CA PRO A 51 -5.41 -17.16 9.41
C PRO A 51 -4.64 -18.33 10.03
N VAL A 52 -5.05 -19.57 9.71
CA VAL A 52 -4.41 -20.79 10.21
C VAL A 52 -2.94 -20.89 9.77
N ALA A 53 -2.61 -20.37 8.60
CA ALA A 53 -1.26 -20.37 8.05
C ALA A 53 -0.26 -19.47 8.82
N ARG A 54 -0.73 -18.64 9.77
CA ARG A 54 0.07 -17.60 10.45
C ARG A 54 0.72 -16.59 9.51
N GLU A 55 0.11 -16.41 8.35
CA GLU A 55 0.48 -15.42 7.36
C GLU A 55 -0.82 -14.80 6.82
N PHE A 56 -0.80 -13.50 6.58
CA PHE A 56 -1.96 -12.83 6.01
C PHE A 56 -1.89 -12.81 4.49
N GLU A 57 -2.89 -13.44 3.88
CA GLU A 57 -3.23 -13.33 2.47
C GLU A 57 -4.52 -12.52 2.32
N PRO A 58 -4.60 -11.57 1.36
CA PRO A 58 -5.84 -10.85 1.09
C PRO A 58 -7.00 -11.79 0.73
N ASP A 59 -8.17 -11.55 1.33
CA ASP A 59 -9.41 -12.26 1.02
C ASP A 59 -10.37 -11.27 0.37
N THR A 60 -10.48 -11.35 -0.96
CA THR A 60 -11.33 -10.43 -1.71
C THR A 60 -12.82 -10.68 -1.51
N GLU A 61 -13.24 -11.87 -1.07
CA GLU A 61 -14.65 -12.20 -0.78
C GLU A 61 -15.10 -11.59 0.54
N LEU A 62 -14.22 -11.58 1.55
CA LEU A 62 -14.44 -10.89 2.81
C LEU A 62 -14.07 -9.39 2.78
N ASP A 63 -13.52 -8.95 1.64
CA ASP A 63 -12.97 -7.61 1.40
C ASP A 63 -11.91 -7.25 2.44
N LEU A 64 -10.97 -8.16 2.66
CA LEU A 64 -9.81 -7.99 3.53
C LEU A 64 -8.57 -7.83 2.65
N LEU A 65 -8.11 -6.60 2.47
CA LEU A 65 -6.98 -6.27 1.61
C LEU A 65 -5.75 -5.92 2.45
N LYS A 66 -4.57 -6.09 1.86
CA LYS A 66 -3.32 -5.67 2.51
C LYS A 66 -3.12 -4.18 2.30
N LEU A 67 -2.81 -3.48 3.38
CA LEU A 67 -2.41 -2.08 3.41
C LEU A 67 -0.92 -2.01 3.70
N ALA A 68 -0.18 -1.23 2.91
CA ALA A 68 1.24 -0.97 3.11
C ALA A 68 1.49 0.53 3.17
N VAL A 69 2.30 0.97 4.12
CA VAL A 69 2.85 2.32 4.22
C VAL A 69 4.35 2.23 4.11
N VAL A 70 4.93 2.82 3.06
CA VAL A 70 6.35 2.73 2.73
C VAL A 70 6.99 4.11 2.87
N GLU A 71 8.09 4.17 3.62
CA GLU A 71 8.91 5.38 3.76
C GLU A 71 9.50 5.78 2.41
N ARG A 72 9.40 7.07 2.04
CA ARG A 72 9.89 7.54 0.74
C ARG A 72 10.76 8.80 0.77
N HIS A 73 10.99 9.41 1.93
CA HIS A 73 11.69 10.68 2.04
C HIS A 73 13.20 10.49 2.24
N LYS A 74 13.58 9.44 2.98
CA LYS A 74 14.96 9.20 3.41
C LYS A 74 15.58 7.99 2.73
N GLY A 75 14.82 7.23 1.95
CA GLY A 75 15.31 5.98 1.37
C GLY A 75 15.57 4.93 2.44
N LEU A 76 14.77 4.92 3.50
CA LEU A 76 14.84 3.88 4.52
C LEU A 76 14.06 2.65 4.05
N LYS A 77 14.53 1.46 4.42
CA LYS A 77 13.79 0.22 4.17
C LYS A 77 12.75 -0.02 5.27
N GLU A 78 11.88 0.95 5.50
CA GLU A 78 10.82 0.91 6.51
C GLU A 78 9.46 0.77 5.85
N THR A 79 8.71 -0.27 6.25
CA THR A 79 7.37 -0.53 5.74
C THR A 79 6.47 -0.96 6.90
N GLY A 80 5.36 -0.25 7.07
CA GLY A 80 4.26 -0.64 7.96
C GLY A 80 3.23 -1.43 7.16
N LEU A 81 2.83 -2.60 7.67
CA LEU A 81 1.80 -3.44 7.07
C LEU A 81 0.56 -3.50 7.96
N GLY A 82 -0.60 -3.63 7.33
CA GLY A 82 -1.87 -3.79 8.01
C GLY A 82 -2.94 -4.40 7.12
N VAL A 83 -4.13 -4.59 7.70
CA VAL A 83 -5.30 -5.14 7.00
C VAL A 83 -6.39 -4.07 6.94
N VAL A 84 -6.97 -3.88 5.77
CA VAL A 84 -8.05 -2.92 5.54
C VAL A 84 -9.28 -3.61 4.97
N LYS A 85 -10.45 -3.12 5.33
CA LYS A 85 -11.75 -3.58 4.83
C LYS A 85 -12.60 -2.44 4.30
N GLY A 86 -13.28 -2.64 3.17
CA GLY A 86 -14.23 -1.68 2.60
C GLY A 86 -13.80 -1.08 1.25
N PHE A 87 -12.77 -1.63 0.59
CA PHE A 87 -12.31 -1.12 -0.72
C PHE A 87 -13.08 -1.73 -1.89
N GLY A 88 -13.45 -3.01 -1.80
CA GLY A 88 -14.35 -3.68 -2.72
C GLY A 88 -13.77 -4.09 -4.09
N PHE A 89 -12.50 -3.78 -4.39
CA PHE A 89 -11.87 -4.26 -5.63
C PHE A 89 -11.32 -5.69 -5.47
N LYS A 90 -11.38 -6.47 -6.54
CA LYS A 90 -11.13 -7.92 -6.54
C LYS A 90 -9.78 -8.34 -7.13
N SER A 91 -9.03 -7.40 -7.70
CA SER A 91 -7.71 -7.68 -8.30
C SER A 91 -6.91 -6.40 -8.40
N GLY A 92 -5.58 -6.51 -8.37
CA GLY A 92 -4.68 -5.38 -8.54
C GLY A 92 -4.26 -4.73 -7.22
N ALA A 93 -3.63 -3.57 -7.37
CA ALA A 93 -3.26 -2.67 -6.30
C ALA A 93 -3.41 -1.20 -6.72
N ILE A 94 -3.67 -0.35 -5.75
CA ILE A 94 -3.65 1.11 -5.89
C ILE A 94 -2.59 1.66 -4.96
N ALA A 95 -1.88 2.71 -5.38
CA ALA A 95 -0.92 3.39 -4.52
C ALA A 95 -0.94 4.91 -4.74
N THR A 96 -0.61 5.67 -3.70
CA THR A 96 -0.48 7.13 -3.77
C THR A 96 0.62 7.68 -2.87
N THR A 97 1.22 8.79 -3.25
CA THR A 97 2.12 9.61 -2.41
C THR A 97 1.40 10.74 -1.68
N ILE A 98 0.09 10.91 -1.91
CA ILE A 98 -0.75 11.88 -1.23
C ILE A 98 -1.44 11.16 -0.06
N SER A 99 -0.79 11.19 1.11
CA SER A 99 -1.26 10.55 2.33
C SER A 99 -1.05 11.48 3.52
N HIS A 100 -2.07 12.26 3.88
CA HIS A 100 -1.94 13.24 4.95
C HIS A 100 -1.60 12.60 6.31
N ASP A 101 -0.68 13.13 7.12
CA ASP A 101 0.19 14.31 6.89
C ASP A 101 1.66 13.93 6.65
N SER A 102 2.01 12.64 6.73
CA SER A 102 3.39 12.19 6.52
C SER A 102 3.76 12.07 5.05
N HIS A 103 2.78 11.95 4.16
CA HIS A 103 2.93 11.81 2.71
C HIS A 103 3.93 10.72 2.32
N ASN A 104 4.01 9.65 3.10
CA ASN A 104 4.65 8.40 2.71
C ASN A 104 3.84 7.74 1.58
N ILE A 105 4.44 6.75 0.90
CA ILE A 105 3.66 5.96 -0.05
C ILE A 105 2.67 5.12 0.75
N ILE A 106 1.40 5.15 0.37
CA ILE A 106 0.37 4.24 0.87
C ILE A 106 -0.13 3.41 -0.30
N ALA A 107 -0.18 2.10 -0.13
CA ALA A 107 -0.61 1.15 -1.14
C ALA A 107 -1.60 0.15 -0.54
N VAL A 108 -2.62 -0.21 -1.32
CA VAL A 108 -3.59 -1.25 -0.96
C VAL A 108 -3.70 -2.21 -2.12
N GLY A 109 -3.69 -3.51 -1.86
CA GLY A 109 -3.77 -4.49 -2.92
C GLY A 109 -4.29 -5.85 -2.50
N THR A 110 -4.58 -6.63 -3.54
CA THR A 110 -5.08 -8.00 -3.44
C THR A 110 -3.97 -9.06 -3.42
N ASN A 111 -2.73 -8.66 -3.70
CA ASN A 111 -1.54 -9.51 -3.67
C ASN A 111 -0.29 -8.64 -3.55
N ASP A 112 0.82 -9.26 -3.14
CA ASP A 112 2.06 -8.55 -2.82
C ASP A 112 2.85 -8.13 -4.06
N GLU A 113 2.73 -8.90 -5.15
CA GLU A 113 3.35 -8.57 -6.44
C GLU A 113 2.83 -7.24 -7.00
N ASP A 114 1.51 -7.04 -7.01
CA ASP A 114 0.88 -5.81 -7.50
C ASP A 114 1.15 -4.62 -6.57
N ILE A 115 1.20 -4.85 -5.25
CA ILE A 115 1.57 -3.79 -4.29
C ILE A 115 3.01 -3.33 -4.55
N ALA A 116 3.95 -4.28 -4.69
CA ALA A 116 5.34 -3.96 -4.98
C ALA A 116 5.48 -3.20 -6.30
N ALA A 117 4.81 -3.66 -7.35
CA ALA A 117 4.81 -2.99 -8.65
C ALA A 117 4.22 -1.57 -8.56
N ALA A 118 3.14 -1.36 -7.81
CA ALA A 118 2.54 -0.04 -7.62
C ALA A 118 3.47 0.93 -6.89
N VAL A 119 4.12 0.47 -5.81
CA VAL A 119 5.08 1.28 -5.06
C VAL A 119 6.28 1.66 -5.92
N ASN A 120 6.86 0.71 -6.65
CA ASN A 120 7.98 0.97 -7.56
C ASN A 120 7.57 1.92 -8.69
N LYS A 121 6.34 1.80 -9.21
CA LYS A 121 5.83 2.69 -10.25
C LYS A 121 5.73 4.14 -9.76
N LEU A 122 5.33 4.37 -8.51
CA LEU A 122 5.33 5.71 -7.93
C LEU A 122 6.72 6.33 -7.87
N GLN A 123 7.77 5.53 -7.59
CA GLN A 123 9.15 6.02 -7.69
C GLN A 123 9.52 6.38 -9.13
N GLU A 124 9.18 5.52 -10.10
CA GLU A 124 9.46 5.75 -11.53
C GLU A 124 8.85 7.07 -12.03
N ILE A 125 7.61 7.38 -11.64
CA ILE A 125 6.89 8.57 -12.10
C ILE A 125 7.13 9.82 -11.22
N GLY A 126 7.96 9.71 -10.18
CA GLY A 126 8.28 10.82 -9.26
C GLY A 126 7.20 11.12 -8.22
N GLY A 127 6.23 10.23 -8.03
CA GLY A 127 5.10 10.38 -7.12
C GLY A 127 3.77 10.62 -7.84
N GLY A 128 2.69 10.66 -7.08
CA GLY A 128 1.33 10.78 -7.58
C GLY A 128 0.46 9.59 -7.21
N LEU A 129 -0.32 9.09 -8.17
CA LEU A 129 -1.21 7.94 -8.00
C LEU A 129 -0.98 6.93 -9.12
N THR A 130 -1.13 5.64 -8.80
CA THR A 130 -1.04 4.58 -9.80
C THR A 130 -1.97 3.42 -9.47
N ILE A 131 -2.41 2.72 -10.52
CA ILE A 131 -3.23 1.52 -10.44
C ILE A 131 -2.52 0.43 -11.25
N ILE A 132 -2.18 -0.66 -10.59
CA ILE A 132 -1.51 -1.83 -11.18
C ILE A 132 -2.46 -3.03 -11.15
N LYS A 133 -2.39 -3.87 -12.16
CA LYS A 133 -3.04 -5.18 -12.18
C LYS A 133 -2.16 -6.19 -12.90
N ASN A 134 -1.92 -7.34 -12.27
CA ASN A 134 -1.08 -8.41 -12.82
C ASN A 134 0.34 -7.94 -13.19
N GLY A 135 0.92 -7.04 -12.39
CA GLY A 135 2.22 -6.42 -12.61
C GLY A 135 2.26 -5.34 -13.70
N GLU A 136 1.13 -5.07 -14.38
CA GLU A 136 1.05 -4.07 -15.44
C GLU A 136 0.37 -2.78 -14.96
N GLU A 137 0.89 -1.64 -15.42
CA GLU A 137 0.25 -0.35 -15.23
C GLU A 137 -1.07 -0.30 -16.01
N LEU A 138 -2.16 -0.07 -15.28
CA LEU A 138 -3.42 0.29 -15.91
C LEU A 138 -3.40 1.78 -16.23
N HIS A 139 -3.22 2.63 -15.20
CA HIS A 139 -3.21 4.09 -15.31
C HIS A 139 -2.38 4.70 -14.18
N SER A 140 -1.73 5.83 -14.44
CA SER A 140 -1.09 6.66 -13.43
C SER A 140 -1.40 8.14 -13.62
N VAL A 141 -1.35 8.88 -12.52
CA VAL A 141 -1.39 10.35 -12.49
C VAL A 141 -0.08 10.81 -11.86
N PRO A 142 0.95 11.13 -12.66
CA PRO A 142 2.24 11.60 -12.15
C PRO A 142 2.09 12.97 -11.47
N LEU A 143 2.62 13.09 -10.26
CA LEU A 143 2.72 14.34 -9.52
C LEU A 143 4.16 14.48 -9.02
N PRO A 144 5.10 14.83 -9.91
CA PRO A 144 6.53 14.75 -9.62
C PRO A 144 7.05 15.86 -8.71
N ILE A 145 6.22 16.83 -8.34
CA ILE A 145 6.62 18.01 -7.56
C ILE A 145 6.07 17.86 -6.14
N ALA A 146 6.96 17.86 -5.14
CA ALA A 146 6.61 17.88 -3.72
C ALA A 146 7.63 18.67 -2.90
#